data_AF-K1RH24-F1
#
_entry.id   AF-K1RH24-F1
#
_cell.length_a   1.000
_cell.length_b   1.000
_cell.length_c   1.000
_cell.angle_alpha   90.00
_cell.angle_beta   90.00
_cell.angle_gamma   90.00
#
_symmetry.space_group_name_H-M   'P 1'
#
loop_
_entity.id
_entity.type
_entity.pdbx_description
1 polymer ?
#
loop_
_entity_poly.entity_id
_entity_poly.type
_entity_poly.pdbx_seq_one_letter_code
_entity_poly.pdbx_strand_id
1 'polypeptide(L)'
;MAVQGSRNEKSYFDCKVYFDEEERPTEKANCVYDYQEKLHYCKNWECEDPSCPREEQVDQEGEPCPLCPDTCTTGGKIYRLGETVTCVDGSNRCGCVGTGRAFSTLAGTNKYMLCGAPFNSE
;
A
#
# COMPACT_ATOMS: atom_id res chain seq x y z
N MET A 1 -24.01 29.80 -2.95
CA MET A 1 -22.98 29.01 -3.65
C MET A 1 -21.63 29.54 -3.20
N ALA A 2 -20.87 28.74 -2.46
CA ALA A 2 -19.47 29.00 -2.14
C ALA A 2 -18.78 27.63 -2.13
N VAL A 3 -17.89 27.41 -3.08
CA VAL A 3 -16.95 26.27 -3.12
C VAL A 3 -15.62 26.88 -2.71
N GLN A 4 -14.99 26.40 -1.62
CA GLN A 4 -13.57 26.67 -1.36
C GLN A 4 -13.01 25.79 -0.23
N GLY A 5 -12.29 24.74 -0.64
CA GLY A 5 -11.09 24.19 0.04
C GLY A 5 -11.28 23.45 1.36
N SER A 6 -11.20 22.11 1.33
CA SER A 6 -11.08 21.25 2.51
C SER A 6 -9.82 21.60 3.32
N ARG A 7 -9.97 21.67 4.64
CA ARG A 7 -8.97 22.19 5.59
C ARG A 7 -7.73 21.27 5.81
N ASN A 8 -7.65 20.10 5.17
CA ASN A 8 -6.76 19.00 5.61
C ASN A 8 -6.07 18.18 4.49
N GLU A 9 -5.69 18.76 3.36
CA GLU A 9 -4.82 18.03 2.39
C GLU A 9 -3.33 18.19 2.75
N LYS A 10 -2.90 17.59 3.88
CA LYS A 10 -1.47 17.41 4.14
C LYS A 10 -1.01 16.11 3.48
N SER A 11 0.05 16.21 2.67
CA SER A 11 0.76 15.07 2.11
C SER A 11 2.21 15.06 2.60
N TYR A 12 2.81 13.89 2.59
CA TYR A 12 4.21 13.65 2.86
C TYR A 12 4.73 12.68 1.81
N PHE A 13 5.46 13.20 0.81
CA PHE A 13 5.81 12.46 -0.40
C PHE A 13 4.57 11.76 -0.99
N ASP A 14 4.64 10.43 -1.15
CA ASP A 14 3.55 9.64 -1.75
C ASP A 14 2.40 9.33 -0.76
N CYS A 15 2.48 9.80 0.49
CA CYS A 15 1.45 9.55 1.50
C CYS A 15 0.56 10.76 1.73
N LYS A 16 -0.70 10.48 2.07
CA LYS A 16 -1.59 11.43 2.73
C LYS A 16 -1.39 11.36 4.24
N VAL A 17 -1.54 12.49 4.92
CA VAL A 17 -1.30 12.63 6.35
C VAL A 17 -2.62 12.93 7.07
N TYR A 18 -2.90 12.15 8.10
CA TYR A 18 -4.14 12.21 8.88
C TYR A 18 -3.83 12.46 10.35
N PHE A 19 -4.60 13.36 10.95
CA PHE A 19 -4.57 13.61 12.39
C PHE A 19 -5.58 12.72 13.11
N ASP A 20 -6.77 12.57 12.53
CA ASP A 20 -7.85 11.77 13.07
C ASP A 20 -7.76 10.34 12.55
N GLU A 21 -8.00 9.38 13.44
CA GLU A 21 -7.98 7.97 13.12
C GLU A 21 -9.20 7.57 12.27
N GLU A 22 -10.32 8.28 12.42
CA GLU A 22 -11.59 8.06 11.70
C GLU A 22 -11.53 8.53 10.24
N GLU A 23 -10.67 9.50 9.92
CA GLU A 23 -10.48 10.01 8.56
C GLU A 23 -9.59 9.10 7.70
N ARG A 24 -8.96 8.08 8.30
CA ARG A 24 -8.02 7.22 7.60
C ARG A 24 -8.73 6.31 6.59
N PRO A 25 -8.12 6.07 5.43
CA PRO A 25 -8.60 5.07 4.50
C PRO A 25 -8.48 3.67 5.12
N THR A 26 -9.56 2.90 5.09
CA THR A 26 -9.61 1.50 5.53
C THR A 26 -9.46 0.50 4.38
N GLU A 27 -9.58 0.96 3.14
CA GLU A 27 -9.46 0.14 1.94
C GLU A 27 -8.36 0.71 1.02
N LYS A 28 -7.68 -0.20 0.31
CA LYS A 28 -6.62 0.11 -0.66
C LYS A 28 -5.57 1.10 -0.13
N ALA A 29 -5.19 0.91 1.13
CA ALA A 29 -4.24 1.76 1.81
C ALA A 29 -3.42 1.00 2.83
N ASN A 30 -2.19 1.47 3.04
CA ASN A 30 -1.34 1.05 4.14
C ASN A 30 -0.97 2.30 4.94
N CYS A 31 -1.10 2.24 6.25
CA CYS A 31 -0.89 3.37 7.14
C CYS A 31 0.14 3.04 8.21
N VAL A 32 1.07 3.97 8.45
CA VAL A 32 1.97 3.95 9.60
C VAL A 32 1.66 5.11 10.53
N TYR A 33 1.73 4.87 11.83
CA TYR A 33 1.61 5.92 12.84
C TYR A 33 2.99 6.36 13.30
N ASP A 34 3.24 7.66 13.29
CA ASP A 34 4.43 8.25 13.88
C ASP A 34 4.11 8.75 15.30
N TYR A 35 4.72 8.13 16.30
CA TYR A 35 4.49 8.47 17.71
C TYR A 35 5.09 9.83 18.12
N GLN A 36 6.09 10.33 17.41
CA GLN A 36 6.71 11.63 17.71
C GLN A 36 5.81 12.77 17.23
N GLU A 37 5.28 12.66 16.01
CA GLU A 37 4.39 13.67 15.43
C GLU A 37 2.92 13.46 15.81
N LYS A 38 2.57 12.25 16.27
CA LYS A 38 1.19 11.81 16.53
C LYS A 38 0.30 11.90 15.29
N LEU A 39 0.85 11.52 14.14
CA LEU A 39 0.17 11.55 12.84
C LEU A 39 0.17 10.18 12.17
N HIS A 40 -0.84 9.92 11.36
CA HIS A 40 -0.89 8.76 10.47
C HIS A 40 -0.47 9.16 9.06
N TYR A 41 0.39 8.36 8.45
CA TYR A 41 0.83 8.51 7.07
C TYR A 41 0.33 7.32 6.30
N CYS A 42 -0.59 7.55 5.38
CA CYS A 42 -1.22 6.50 4.60
C CYS A 42 -0.85 6.62 3.13
N LYS A 43 -0.36 5.52 2.57
CA LYS A 43 -0.18 5.36 1.13
C LYS A 43 -1.43 4.71 0.58
N ASN A 44 -2.09 5.38 -0.35
CA ASN A 44 -3.22 4.86 -1.08
C ASN A 44 -2.78 4.33 -2.45
N TRP A 45 -3.52 3.37 -2.97
CA TRP A 45 -3.30 2.87 -4.32
C TRP A 45 -4.62 2.53 -5.00
N GLU A 46 -4.56 2.37 -6.31
CA GLU A 46 -5.60 1.72 -7.09
C GLU A 46 -5.13 0.34 -7.51
N CYS A 47 -6.08 -0.54 -7.79
CA CYS A 47 -5.78 -1.87 -8.30
C CYS A 47 -5.43 -1.78 -9.78
N GLU A 48 -4.34 -2.41 -10.17
CA GLU A 48 -4.02 -2.72 -11.55
C GLU A 48 -5.03 -3.73 -12.10
N ASP A 49 -5.43 -3.56 -13.35
CA ASP A 49 -6.43 -4.42 -13.98
C ASP A 49 -5.84 -5.81 -14.28
N PRO A 50 -6.44 -6.90 -13.79
CA PRO A 50 -5.98 -8.25 -14.11
C PRO A 50 -6.13 -8.56 -15.60
N SER A 51 -5.16 -9.26 -16.17
CA SER A 51 -5.17 -9.62 -17.60
C SER A 51 -6.16 -10.73 -17.97
N CYS A 52 -6.70 -11.45 -16.99
CA CYS A 52 -7.63 -12.56 -17.16
C CYS A 52 -9.11 -12.11 -17.09
N PRO A 53 -10.03 -12.88 -17.69
CA PRO A 53 -11.47 -12.63 -17.62
C PRO A 53 -11.99 -12.56 -16.17
N ARG A 54 -13.09 -11.83 -15.96
CA ARG A 54 -13.66 -11.60 -14.62
C ARG A 54 -14.07 -12.90 -13.93
N GLU A 55 -14.45 -13.91 -14.70
CA GLU A 55 -14.88 -15.23 -14.24
C GLU A 55 -13.72 -16.07 -13.67
N GLU A 56 -12.49 -15.77 -14.07
CA GLU A 56 -11.27 -16.45 -13.61
C GLU A 56 -10.56 -15.69 -12.47
N GLN A 57 -11.03 -14.47 -12.16
CA GLN A 57 -10.39 -13.65 -11.15
C GLN A 57 -10.61 -14.23 -9.74
N VAL A 58 -9.58 -14.10 -8.93
CA VAL A 58 -9.47 -14.62 -7.57
C VAL A 58 -9.06 -13.51 -6.62
N ASP A 59 -9.42 -13.65 -5.35
CA ASP A 59 -9.06 -12.69 -4.31
C ASP A 59 -7.86 -13.20 -3.49
N GLN A 60 -6.99 -12.28 -3.06
CA GLN A 60 -5.92 -12.55 -2.11
C GLN A 60 -6.36 -12.09 -0.71
N GLU A 61 -6.16 -12.94 0.30
CA GLU A 61 -6.50 -12.58 1.68
C GLU A 61 -5.71 -11.33 2.13
N GLY A 62 -6.43 -10.36 2.71
CA GLY A 62 -5.84 -9.11 3.20
C GLY A 62 -5.59 -8.04 2.12
N GLU A 63 -5.86 -8.33 0.84
CA GLU A 63 -5.74 -7.36 -0.25
C GLU A 63 -7.08 -7.15 -0.95
N PRO A 64 -7.51 -5.89 -1.19
CA PRO A 64 -8.82 -5.60 -1.77
C PRO A 64 -8.85 -5.72 -3.31
N CYS A 65 -7.77 -6.18 -3.94
CA CYS A 65 -7.62 -6.17 -5.40
C CYS A 65 -7.82 -7.56 -6.02
N PRO A 66 -8.63 -7.67 -7.10
CA PRO A 66 -8.79 -8.93 -7.81
C PRO A 66 -7.50 -9.29 -8.55
N LEU A 67 -7.29 -10.58 -8.76
CA LEU A 67 -6.07 -11.13 -9.35
C LEU A 67 -6.38 -12.25 -10.35
N CYS A 68 -5.39 -12.60 -11.16
CA CYS A 68 -5.44 -13.82 -11.95
C CYS A 68 -4.87 -15.01 -11.16
N PRO A 69 -5.21 -16.25 -11.55
CA PRO A 69 -4.50 -17.42 -11.06
C PRO A 69 -2.99 -17.28 -11.26
N ASP A 70 -2.21 -17.76 -10.30
CA ASP A 70 -0.74 -17.71 -10.28
C ASP A 70 -0.14 -16.30 -10.28
N THR A 71 -0.90 -15.33 -9.77
CA THR A 71 -0.42 -13.95 -9.53
C THR A 71 -0.64 -13.53 -8.08
N CYS A 72 0.10 -12.51 -7.66
CA CYS A 72 -0.01 -11.89 -6.33
C CYS A 72 -0.18 -10.38 -6.48
N THR A 73 -0.71 -9.74 -5.45
CA THR A 73 -0.72 -8.28 -5.36
C THR A 73 -0.04 -7.78 -4.10
N THR A 74 0.61 -6.62 -4.22
CA THR A 74 1.00 -5.80 -3.08
C THR A 74 0.90 -4.33 -3.49
N GLY A 75 0.12 -3.55 -2.75
CA GLY A 75 -0.10 -2.14 -3.07
C GLY A 75 -0.82 -1.94 -4.41
N GLY A 76 -1.73 -2.85 -4.76
CA GLY A 76 -2.53 -2.78 -5.98
C GLY A 76 -1.82 -3.18 -7.27
N LYS A 77 -0.51 -3.42 -7.25
CA LYS A 77 0.25 -3.89 -8.43
C LYS A 77 0.21 -5.40 -8.54
N ILE A 78 0.19 -5.93 -9.76
CA ILE A 78 0.13 -7.37 -10.02
C ILE A 78 1.53 -7.91 -10.33
N TYR A 79 1.88 -9.01 -9.68
CA TYR A 79 3.16 -9.70 -9.84
C TYR A 79 2.95 -11.17 -10.19
N ARG A 80 3.84 -11.71 -11.00
CA ARG A 80 3.82 -13.11 -11.43
C ARG A 80 4.44 -14.03 -10.39
N LEU A 81 4.01 -15.29 -10.42
CA LEU A 81 4.64 -16.36 -9.67
C LEU A 81 6.16 -16.37 -9.83
N GLY A 82 6.88 -16.43 -8.71
CA GLY A 82 8.34 -16.44 -8.64
C GLY A 82 9.00 -15.06 -8.57
N GLU A 83 8.25 -13.97 -8.81
CA GLU A 83 8.82 -12.63 -8.66
C GLU A 83 9.09 -12.28 -7.19
N THR A 84 10.17 -11.55 -6.95
CA THR A 84 10.52 -10.99 -5.65
C THR A 84 10.71 -9.48 -5.79
N VAL A 85 9.87 -8.72 -5.12
CA VAL A 85 9.80 -7.25 -5.22
C VAL A 85 9.89 -6.60 -3.85
N THR A 86 10.09 -5.29 -3.81
CA THR A 86 9.85 -4.53 -2.57
C THR A 86 8.34 -4.43 -2.35
N CYS A 87 7.88 -4.77 -1.15
CA CYS A 87 6.47 -4.65 -0.77
C CYS A 87 6.01 -3.18 -0.79
N VAL A 88 4.71 -2.95 -0.76
CA VAL A 88 4.13 -1.59 -0.72
C VAL A 88 4.62 -0.74 0.47
N ASP A 89 5.05 -1.40 1.54
CA ASP A 89 5.59 -0.75 2.73
C ASP A 89 6.97 -0.10 2.53
N GLY A 90 7.63 -0.35 1.39
CA GLY A 90 8.94 0.21 1.04
C GLY A 90 10.12 -0.35 1.85
N SER A 91 9.88 -1.28 2.77
CA SER A 91 10.88 -1.83 3.70
C SER A 91 11.14 -3.30 3.42
N ASN A 92 10.07 -4.07 3.20
CA ASN A 92 10.14 -5.51 3.09
C ASN A 92 10.31 -6.00 1.66
N ARG A 93 10.92 -7.18 1.48
CA ARG A 93 10.87 -7.91 0.22
C ARG A 93 9.73 -8.91 0.23
N CYS A 94 8.85 -8.84 -0.74
CA CYS A 94 7.72 -9.74 -0.94
C CYS A 94 8.02 -10.69 -2.11
N GLY A 95 7.92 -12.00 -1.88
CA GLY A 95 7.99 -12.99 -2.96
C GLY A 95 6.60 -13.56 -3.29
N CYS A 96 6.23 -13.62 -4.56
CA CYS A 96 4.99 -14.26 -5.01
C CYS A 96 5.23 -15.77 -5.19
N VAL A 97 4.64 -16.61 -4.33
CA VAL A 97 4.88 -18.07 -4.33
C VAL A 97 3.67 -18.92 -4.72
N GLY A 98 2.51 -18.29 -4.89
CA GLY A 98 1.26 -18.88 -5.34
C GLY A 98 0.16 -17.84 -5.23
N THR A 99 -0.99 -18.07 -5.85
CA THR A 99 -2.15 -17.19 -5.71
C THR A 99 -2.41 -16.87 -4.24
N GLY A 100 -2.29 -15.60 -3.87
CA GLY A 100 -2.53 -15.13 -2.50
C GLY A 100 -1.53 -15.60 -1.43
N ARG A 101 -0.40 -16.21 -1.83
CA ARG A 101 0.66 -16.63 -0.90
C ARG A 101 1.92 -15.83 -1.17
N ALA A 102 2.34 -15.05 -0.17
CA ALA A 102 3.59 -14.31 -0.18
C ALA A 102 4.40 -14.57 1.08
N PHE A 103 5.72 -14.41 1.00
CA PHE A 103 6.60 -14.33 2.16
C PHE A 103 7.23 -12.93 2.22
N SER A 104 7.51 -12.44 3.42
CA SER A 104 8.18 -11.15 3.63
C SER A 104 9.37 -11.25 4.60
N THR A 105 10.29 -10.28 4.51
CA THR A 105 11.48 -10.18 5.36
C THR A 105 11.19 -9.72 6.80
N LEU A 106 9.92 -9.44 7.15
CA LEU A 106 9.42 -9.04 8.48
C LEU A 106 10.21 -7.90 9.18
N ALA A 107 10.73 -6.95 8.41
CA ALA A 107 11.30 -5.70 8.90
C ALA A 107 10.19 -4.71 9.30
N GLY A 108 10.45 -3.90 10.34
CA GLY A 108 9.57 -2.79 10.69
C GLY A 108 9.54 -1.71 9.59
N THR A 109 8.42 -1.00 9.50
CA THR A 109 8.21 0.09 8.54
C THR A 109 7.91 1.40 9.29
N ASN A 110 8.35 2.52 8.74
CA ASN A 110 8.07 3.87 9.22
C ASN A 110 7.63 4.77 8.06
N LYS A 111 7.28 6.02 8.35
CA LYS A 111 6.80 6.98 7.34
C LYS A 111 7.80 7.22 6.21
N TYR A 112 9.11 7.20 6.49
CA TYR A 112 10.13 7.44 5.48
C TYR A 112 10.14 6.34 4.43
N MET A 113 10.11 5.08 4.88
CA MET A 113 10.09 3.91 3.99
C MET A 113 8.77 3.80 3.21
N LEU A 114 7.62 3.89 3.89
CA LEU A 114 6.31 3.76 3.24
C LEU A 114 6.10 4.86 2.18
N CYS A 115 6.41 6.10 2.54
CA CYS A 115 6.10 7.26 1.72
C CYS A 115 7.17 7.56 0.67
N GLY A 116 8.25 6.76 0.60
CA GLY A 116 9.31 6.93 -0.40
C GLY A 116 10.21 8.14 -0.16
N ALA A 117 10.35 8.57 1.09
CA ALA A 117 11.26 9.66 1.44
C ALA A 117 12.73 9.19 1.24
N PRO A 118 13.62 10.04 0.71
CA PRO A 118 15.03 9.70 0.60
C PRO A 118 15.62 9.52 2.01
N PHE A 119 16.49 8.50 2.17
CA PHE A 119 17.32 8.38 3.36
C PHE A 119 18.33 9.53 3.38
N ASN A 120 18.02 10.60 4.10
CA ASN A 120 19.03 11.60 4.43
C ASN A 120 19.94 10.99 5.49
N SER A 121 21.13 10.55 5.07
CA SER A 121 22.24 10.30 5.98
C SER A 121 22.80 11.66 6.41
N GLU A 122 22.29 12.20 7.52
CA GLU A 122 23.05 13.19 8.30
C GLU A 122 24.11 12.50 9.15
#